data_AF-A0A5B8MFZ5-F1
#
_entry.id   AF-A0A5B8MFZ5-F1
#
_cell.length_a   1.000
_cell.length_b   1.000
_cell.length_c   1.000
_cell.angle_alpha   90.00
_cell.angle_beta   90.00
_cell.angle_gamma   90.00
#
_symmetry.space_group_name_H-M   'P 1'
#
loop_
_entity.id
_entity.type
_entity.pdbx_description
1 polymer ?
#
loop_
_entity_poly.entity_id
_entity_poly.type
_entity_poly.pdbx_seq_one_letter_code
_entity_poly.pdbx_strand_id
1 'polypeptide(L)'
;MKKQKILQLAKGFRGRAKNCFRIAINRVEKALQYQYRDRKVKKREARKLWIQQINAATRQHGIIYSQFMHTLAKDNIKLDRKTLSDLAINEPHSFKALVDRVKFMRGNGID
;
A
#
# COMPACT_ATOMS: atom_id res chain seq x y z
N MET A 1 -0.97 -0.75 -36.51
CA MET A 1 -0.15 0.08 -35.58
C MET A 1 1.06 0.63 -36.31
N LYS A 2 1.39 1.93 -36.17
CA LYS A 2 2.59 2.52 -36.79
C LYS A 2 3.85 2.04 -36.06
N LYS A 3 4.84 1.50 -36.80
CA LYS A 3 6.14 1.00 -36.30
C LYS A 3 6.82 1.94 -35.29
N GLN A 4 6.77 3.24 -35.56
CA GLN A 4 7.38 4.27 -34.71
C GLN A 4 6.76 4.32 -33.30
N LYS A 5 5.44 4.13 -33.15
CA LYS A 5 4.77 4.16 -31.83
C LYS A 5 5.25 3.03 -30.92
N ILE A 6 5.39 1.81 -31.47
CA ILE A 6 5.91 0.66 -30.72
C ILE A 6 7.37 0.88 -30.31
N LEU A 7 8.21 1.41 -31.22
CA LEU A 7 9.60 1.71 -30.89
C LEU A 7 9.75 2.84 -29.87
N GLN A 8 8.82 3.81 -29.85
CA GLN A 8 8.74 4.81 -28.79
C GLN A 8 8.42 4.20 -27.42
N LEU A 9 7.44 3.27 -27.36
CA LEU A 9 7.10 2.55 -26.14
C LEU A 9 8.19 1.58 -25.69
N ALA A 10 8.96 1.04 -26.63
CA ALA A 10 10.08 0.12 -26.36
C ALA A 10 11.39 0.83 -25.95
N LYS A 11 11.41 2.17 -25.89
CA LYS A 11 12.57 2.92 -25.39
C LYS A 11 12.89 2.48 -23.96
N GLY A 12 14.15 2.17 -23.69
CA GLY A 12 14.62 1.66 -22.40
C GLY A 12 14.63 0.13 -22.28
N PHE A 13 14.05 -0.62 -23.23
CA PHE A 13 14.21 -2.08 -23.25
C PHE A 13 15.66 -2.49 -23.56
N ARG A 14 16.09 -3.59 -22.96
CA ARG A 14 17.46 -4.11 -23.10
C ARG A 14 17.66 -4.84 -24.44
N GLY A 15 18.84 -4.68 -25.04
CA GLY A 15 19.26 -5.42 -26.23
C GLY A 15 18.44 -5.09 -27.49
N ARG A 16 18.12 -6.10 -28.30
CA ARG A 16 17.40 -5.93 -29.58
C ARG A 16 15.93 -5.52 -29.40
N ALA A 17 15.37 -5.63 -28.19
CA ALA A 17 13.97 -5.31 -27.92
C ALA A 17 13.63 -3.82 -28.02
N LYS A 18 14.62 -2.91 -28.00
CA LYS A 18 14.41 -1.47 -28.24
C LYS A 18 14.54 -1.05 -29.71
N ASN A 19 15.26 -1.83 -30.53
CA ASN A 19 15.62 -1.43 -31.90
C ASN A 19 14.88 -2.24 -32.97
N CYS A 20 14.67 -3.54 -32.76
CA CYS A 20 14.07 -4.44 -33.74
C CYS A 20 12.55 -4.53 -33.54
N PHE A 21 11.77 -3.99 -34.47
CA PHE A 21 10.30 -3.92 -34.37
C PHE A 21 9.64 -5.27 -34.03
N ARG A 22 10.05 -6.36 -34.70
CA ARG A 22 9.48 -7.70 -34.49
C ARG A 22 9.71 -8.25 -33.07
N ILE A 23 10.80 -7.85 -32.43
CA ILE A 23 11.08 -8.24 -31.03
C ILE A 23 10.39 -7.26 -30.07
N ALA A 24 10.39 -5.98 -30.42
CA ALA A 24 9.79 -4.90 -29.63
C ALA A 24 8.29 -5.12 -29.41
N ILE A 25 7.54 -5.50 -30.45
CA ILE A 25 6.08 -5.69 -30.36
C ILE A 25 5.70 -6.72 -29.28
N ASN A 26 6.33 -7.90 -29.30
CA ASN A 26 6.09 -8.97 -28.32
C ASN A 26 6.41 -8.52 -26.88
N ARG A 27 7.40 -7.65 -26.70
CA ARG A 27 7.80 -7.12 -25.39
C ARG A 27 6.86 -6.02 -24.91
N VAL A 28 6.47 -5.12 -25.81
CA VAL A 28 5.53 -4.03 -25.50
C VAL A 28 4.16 -4.60 -25.13
N GLU A 29 3.67 -5.61 -25.85
CA GLU A 29 2.39 -6.27 -25.53
C GLU A 29 2.38 -6.85 -24.11
N LYS A 30 3.43 -7.60 -23.74
CA LYS A 30 3.58 -8.12 -22.37
C LYS A 30 3.71 -7.00 -21.33
N ALA A 31 4.47 -5.95 -21.64
CA ALA A 31 4.64 -4.81 -20.74
C ALA A 31 3.30 -4.09 -20.49
N LEU A 32 2.45 -3.94 -21.51
CA LEU A 32 1.12 -3.34 -21.37
C LEU A 32 0.18 -4.22 -20.54
N GLN A 33 0.26 -5.55 -20.70
CA GLN A 33 -0.48 -6.49 -19.84
C GLN A 33 -0.05 -6.38 -18.37
N TYR A 34 1.26 -6.34 -18.10
CA TYR A 34 1.78 -6.12 -16.75
C TYR A 34 1.36 -4.76 -16.20
N GLN A 35 1.44 -3.68 -16.99
CA GLN A 35 0.99 -2.36 -16.57
C GLN A 35 -0.50 -2.37 -16.14
N TYR A 36 -1.36 -3.06 -16.88
CA TYR A 36 -2.77 -3.18 -16.52
C TYR A 36 -2.95 -3.95 -15.19
N ARG A 37 -2.29 -5.10 -15.05
CA ARG A 37 -2.32 -5.90 -13.82
C ARG A 37 -1.80 -5.11 -12.63
N ASP A 38 -0.64 -4.48 -12.77
CA ASP A 38 0.08 -3.83 -11.67
C ASP A 38 -0.63 -2.56 -11.21
N ARG A 39 -1.35 -1.84 -12.10
CA ARG A 39 -2.25 -0.75 -11.67
C ARG A 39 -3.34 -1.22 -10.69
N LYS A 40 -3.84 -2.44 -10.84
CA LYS A 40 -4.80 -3.04 -9.89
C LYS A 40 -4.10 -3.53 -8.62
N VAL A 41 -2.92 -4.14 -8.76
CA VAL A 41 -2.15 -4.71 -7.64
C VAL A 41 -1.54 -3.63 -6.74
N LYS A 42 -1.11 -2.49 -7.28
CA LYS A 42 -0.50 -1.36 -6.53
C LYS A 42 -1.34 -0.91 -5.34
N LYS A 43 -2.67 -0.91 -5.47
CA LYS A 43 -3.60 -0.57 -4.38
C LYS A 43 -3.52 -1.57 -3.22
N ARG A 44 -3.35 -2.86 -3.53
CA ARG A 44 -3.22 -3.94 -2.55
C ARG A 44 -1.84 -3.91 -1.89
N GLU A 45 -0.78 -3.68 -2.67
CA GLU A 45 0.60 -3.57 -2.17
C GLU A 45 0.74 -2.38 -1.21
N ALA A 46 0.23 -1.20 -1.58
CA ALA A 46 0.22 -0.04 -0.71
C ALA A 46 -0.53 -0.32 0.60
N ARG A 47 -1.71 -0.95 0.52
CA ARG A 47 -2.47 -1.34 1.71
C ARG A 47 -1.70 -2.34 2.59
N LYS A 48 -1.01 -3.31 2.00
CA LYS A 48 -0.18 -4.28 2.72
C LYS A 48 0.92 -3.56 3.50
N LEU A 49 1.60 -2.59 2.87
CA LEU A 49 2.63 -1.79 3.50
C LEU A 49 2.08 -0.99 4.69
N TRP A 50 0.96 -0.28 4.51
CA TRP A 50 0.34 0.48 5.61
C TRP A 50 -0.04 -0.39 6.80
N ILE A 51 -0.55 -1.61 6.55
CA ILE A 51 -0.86 -2.56 7.63
C ILE A 51 0.41 -2.99 8.36
N GLN A 52 1.50 -3.24 7.64
CA GLN A 52 2.79 -3.60 8.25
C GLN A 52 3.34 -2.48 9.13
N GLN A 53 3.27 -1.24 8.64
CA GLN A 53 3.71 -0.05 9.37
C GLN A 53 2.88 0.18 10.64
N ILE A 54 1.55 0.16 10.53
CA ILE A 54 0.65 0.29 11.69
C ILE A 54 0.90 -0.85 12.68
N ASN A 55 1.03 -2.09 12.21
CA ASN A 55 1.26 -3.24 13.09
C ASN A 55 2.58 -3.12 13.86
N ALA A 56 3.63 -2.60 13.24
CA ALA A 56 4.90 -2.33 13.93
C ALA A 56 4.69 -1.28 15.04
N ALA A 57 4.02 -0.17 14.73
CA ALA A 57 3.76 0.89 15.69
C ALA A 57 2.83 0.46 16.84
N THR A 58 1.73 -0.26 16.57
CA THR A 58 0.84 -0.74 17.64
C THR A 58 1.54 -1.75 18.56
N ARG A 59 2.43 -2.58 18.00
CA ARG A 59 3.20 -3.56 18.78
C ARG A 59 4.17 -2.89 19.76
N GLN A 60 4.79 -1.77 19.38
CA GLN A 60 5.63 -0.99 20.31
C GLN A 60 4.83 -0.52 21.54
N HIS A 61 3.52 -0.37 21.42
CA HIS A 61 2.63 0.00 22.51
C HIS A 61 1.86 -1.18 23.13
N GLY A 62 2.19 -2.42 22.77
CA GLY A 62 1.62 -3.63 23.36
C GLY A 62 0.22 -4.02 22.86
N ILE A 63 -0.23 -3.52 21.70
CA ILE A 63 -1.52 -3.90 21.10
C ILE A 63 -1.31 -4.53 19.72
N ILE A 64 -2.10 -5.55 19.41
CA ILE A 64 -2.10 -6.20 18.10
C ILE A 64 -3.01 -5.41 17.14
N TYR A 65 -2.58 -5.26 15.89
CA TYR A 65 -3.29 -4.52 14.83
C TYR A 65 -4.79 -4.86 14.70
N SER A 66 -5.17 -6.15 14.80
CA SER A 66 -6.57 -6.57 14.67
C SER A 66 -7.46 -5.91 15.74
N GLN A 67 -6.98 -5.94 16.99
CA GLN A 67 -7.69 -5.34 18.12
C GLN A 67 -7.73 -3.82 17.99
N PHE A 68 -6.62 -3.19 17.57
CA PHE A 68 -6.57 -1.75 17.33
C PHE A 68 -7.63 -1.30 16.31
N MET A 69 -7.68 -1.94 15.13
CA MET A 69 -8.63 -1.58 14.09
C MET A 69 -10.08 -1.88 14.49
N HIS A 70 -10.32 -2.97 15.21
CA HIS A 70 -11.65 -3.32 15.72
C HIS A 70 -12.17 -2.25 16.69
N THR A 71 -11.36 -1.86 17.67
CA THR A 71 -11.76 -0.84 18.65
C THR A 71 -11.96 0.53 18.01
N LEU A 72 -11.12 0.94 17.06
CA LEU A 72 -11.32 2.19 16.31
C LEU A 72 -12.65 2.20 15.55
N ALA A 73 -13.04 1.07 14.94
CA ALA A 73 -14.32 0.95 14.27
C ALA A 73 -15.50 1.04 15.27
N LYS A 74 -15.36 0.43 16.45
CA LYS A 74 -16.36 0.49 17.53
C LYS A 74 -16.53 1.91 18.09
N ASP A 75 -15.44 2.67 18.19
CA ASP A 75 -15.44 4.07 18.65
C ASP A 75 -15.81 5.07 17.53
N ASN A 76 -16.30 4.59 16.37
CA ASN A 76 -16.67 5.39 15.19
C ASN A 76 -15.55 6.27 14.60
N ILE A 77 -14.28 5.96 14.90
CA ILE A 77 -13.13 6.68 14.32
C ILE A 77 -12.86 6.13 12.93
N LYS A 78 -13.40 6.79 11.91
CA LYS A 78 -13.32 6.40 10.48
C LYS A 78 -12.02 6.91 9.82
N LEU A 79 -10.86 6.56 10.39
CA LEU A 79 -9.57 6.90 9.80
C LEU A 79 -9.10 5.84 8.79
N ASP A 80 -8.57 6.31 7.67
CA ASP A 80 -7.98 5.46 6.64
C ASP A 80 -6.62 4.90 7.09
N ARG A 81 -6.27 3.73 6.54
CA ARG A 81 -4.97 3.09 6.84
C ARG A 81 -3.79 3.90 6.31
N LYS A 82 -3.99 4.66 5.24
CA LYS A 82 -2.96 5.55 4.72
C LYS A 82 -2.59 6.62 5.76
N THR A 83 -3.59 7.31 6.30
CA THR A 83 -3.38 8.39 7.28
C THR A 83 -2.91 7.82 8.62
N LEU A 84 -3.46 6.69 9.08
CA LEU A 84 -2.97 6.02 10.29
C LEU A 84 -1.50 5.61 10.18
N SER A 85 -1.09 5.11 9.01
CA SER A 85 0.30 4.75 8.77
C SER A 85 1.23 5.96 8.71
N ASP A 86 0.74 7.08 8.16
CA ASP A 86 1.50 8.33 8.10
C ASP A 86 1.69 8.94 9.49
N LEU A 87 0.62 8.97 10.30
CA LEU A 87 0.66 9.36 11.71
C LEU A 87 1.62 8.49 12.52
N ALA A 88 1.62 7.18 12.28
CA ALA A 88 2.52 6.25 12.97
C ALA A 88 4.01 6.54 12.71
N ILE A 89 4.35 7.13 11.56
CA ILE A 89 5.74 7.40 11.16
C ILE A 89 6.14 8.83 11.54
N ASN A 90 5.31 9.81 11.18
CA ASN A 90 5.67 11.23 11.29
C ASN A 90 5.29 11.82 12.66
N GLU A 91 4.24 11.29 13.32
CA GLU A 91 3.66 11.89 14.53
C GLU A 91 3.45 10.84 15.64
N PRO A 92 4.54 10.33 16.26
CA PRO A 92 4.45 9.26 17.26
C PRO A 92 3.59 9.62 18.48
N HIS A 93 3.61 10.88 18.92
CA HIS A 93 2.82 11.35 20.06
C HIS A 93 1.31 11.31 19.77
N SER A 94 0.90 11.74 18.57
CA SER A 94 -0.49 11.69 18.12
C SER A 94 -0.97 10.25 17.96
N PHE A 95 -0.12 9.37 17.40
CA PHE A 95 -0.42 7.94 17.30
C PHE A 95 -0.56 7.28 18.68
N LYS A 96 0.32 7.64 19.62
CA LYS A 96 0.26 7.18 21.01
C LYS A 96 -1.06 7.53 21.68
N ALA A 97 -1.57 8.77 21.50
CA ALA A 97 -2.86 9.18 22.04
C ALA A 97 -4.03 8.32 21.51
N LEU A 98 -4.02 7.97 20.21
CA LEU A 98 -5.01 7.05 19.63
C LEU A 98 -4.91 5.65 20.24
N VAL A 99 -3.69 5.16 20.45
CA VAL A 99 -3.47 3.86 21.08
C VAL A 99 -3.95 3.86 22.53
N ASP A 100 -3.70 4.93 23.28
CA ASP A 100 -4.15 5.05 24.67
C ASP A 100 -5.67 5.15 24.77
N ARG A 101 -6.33 5.87 23.85
CA ARG A 101 -7.79 5.84 23.70
C ARG A 101 -8.29 4.41 23.46
N VAL A 102 -7.65 3.66 22.57
CA VAL A 102 -7.99 2.26 22.31
C VAL A 102 -7.80 1.39 23.56
N LYS A 103 -6.73 1.59 24.35
CA LYS A 103 -6.52 0.86 25.62
C LYS A 103 -7.61 1.17 26.63
N PHE A 104 -7.96 2.43 26.80
CA PHE A 104 -9.04 2.86 27.70
C PHE A 104 -10.38 2.21 27.31
N MET A 105 -10.74 2.26 26.03
CA MET A 105 -11.98 1.65 25.54
C MET A 105 -12.01 0.13 25.67
N ARG A 106 -10.85 -0.53 25.72
CA ARG A 106 -10.76 -1.97 26.02
C ARG A 106 -10.85 -2.27 27.51
N GLY A 107 -10.26 -1.43 28.37
CA GLY A 107 -10.39 -1.57 29.82
C GLY A 107 -11.83 -1.36 30.33
N ASN A 108 -12.66 -0.62 29.59
CA ASN A 108 -14.08 -0.40 29.90
C ASN A 108 -15.02 -1.46 29.31
N GLY A 109 -14.48 -2.47 28.62
CA GLY A 109 -15.24 -3.57 28.02
C GLY A 109 -15.00 -4.86 28.79
N ILE A 110 -15.89 -5.12 29.76
CA ILE A 110 -16.34 -6.42 30.29
C ILE A 110 -15.63 -7.62 29.63
N ASP A 111 -14.75 -8.27 30.40
CA ASP A 111 -14.56 -9.72 30.30
C ASP A 111 -15.76 -10.42 30.96
#